data_AF-A0A951YBL7-F1
#
_entry.id   AF-A0A951YBL7-F1
#
_cell.length_a   1.000
_cell.length_b   1.000
_cell.length_c   1.000
_cell.angle_alpha   90.00
_cell.angle_beta   90.00
_cell.angle_gamma   90.00
#
_symmetry.space_group_name_H-M   'P 1'
#
loop_
_entity.id
_entity.type
_entity.pdbx_description
1 polymer ?
#
loop_
_entity_poly.entity_id
_entity_poly.type
_entity_poly.pdbx_seq_one_letter_code
_entity_poly.pdbx_strand_id
1 'polypeptide(L)'
;MKKLLITSVLLTTLGLYACNKTSTTPNNNNNPTPTPTTLKNEWEIKGNKYKMSLCMFIEPTILGAMETMPSGSNPVNNVAVYFKNKPTANGNYKVVFYADMDSLAADEVGIAVNVISNNSQYYAAGTDNVQAKVTIVNGKVDFELPETVMFTAQPAPDTTTLKAHFTEQ
;
A
#
# COMPACT_ATOMS: atom_id res chain seq x y z
N MET A 1 27.84 24.91 -62.91
CA MET A 1 27.24 25.60 -61.75
C MET A 1 26.61 24.54 -60.86
N LYS A 2 27.16 24.36 -59.65
CA LYS A 2 26.76 23.33 -58.68
C LYS A 2 25.64 23.89 -57.80
N LYS A 3 24.54 23.16 -57.60
CA LYS A 3 23.58 23.41 -56.51
C LYS A 3 23.45 22.14 -55.68
N LEU A 4 24.08 22.19 -54.52
CA LEU A 4 24.03 21.18 -53.46
C LEU A 4 22.74 21.41 -52.67
N LEU A 5 21.82 20.45 -52.69
CA LEU A 5 20.63 20.45 -51.84
C LEU A 5 21.00 19.84 -50.49
N ILE A 6 21.10 20.69 -49.47
CA ILE A 6 21.28 20.31 -48.08
C ILE A 6 19.88 20.08 -47.51
N THR A 7 19.49 18.81 -47.39
CA THR A 7 18.25 18.41 -46.72
C THR A 7 18.52 18.35 -45.22
N SER A 8 18.09 19.38 -44.50
CA SER A 8 18.14 19.44 -43.04
C SER A 8 17.25 18.35 -42.42
N VAL A 9 17.87 17.37 -41.76
CA VAL A 9 17.20 16.42 -40.87
C VAL A 9 16.86 17.17 -39.58
N LEU A 10 15.58 17.47 -39.39
CA LEU A 10 15.04 18.07 -38.19
C LEU A 10 14.97 16.98 -37.10
N LEU A 11 15.97 16.96 -36.22
CA LEU A 11 16.03 16.06 -35.07
C LEU A 11 15.09 16.56 -33.97
N THR A 12 13.84 16.09 -33.97
CA THR A 12 12.89 16.34 -32.87
C THR A 12 13.33 15.55 -31.63
N THR A 13 14.08 16.21 -30.76
CA THR A 13 14.33 15.75 -29.40
C THR A 13 13.02 15.76 -28.63
N LEU A 14 12.41 14.59 -28.45
CA LEU A 14 11.38 14.34 -27.46
C LEU A 14 11.99 14.60 -26.08
N GLY A 15 11.77 15.81 -25.55
CA GLY A 15 12.06 16.13 -24.17
C GLY A 15 11.18 15.26 -23.28
N LEU A 16 11.81 14.27 -22.64
CA LEU A 16 11.23 13.62 -21.48
C LEU A 16 11.00 14.73 -20.44
N TYR A 17 9.75 15.14 -20.25
CA TYR A 17 9.37 15.93 -19.10
C TYR A 17 9.65 15.09 -17.86
N ALA A 18 10.83 15.27 -17.28
CA ALA A 18 11.06 14.93 -15.90
C ALA A 18 10.03 15.73 -15.10
N CYS A 19 8.97 15.06 -14.66
CA CYS A 19 8.05 15.60 -13.70
C CYS A 19 8.86 15.82 -12.43
N ASN A 20 9.40 17.03 -12.26
CA ASN A 20 9.98 17.46 -11.00
C ASN A 20 8.85 17.38 -9.99
N LYS A 21 8.84 16.30 -9.20
CA LYS A 21 8.02 16.22 -7.99
C LYS A 21 8.46 17.40 -7.14
N THR A 22 7.69 18.48 -7.16
CA THR A 22 7.85 19.57 -6.20
C THR A 22 7.73 18.92 -4.84
N SER A 23 8.87 18.86 -4.16
CA SER A 23 9.03 18.38 -2.81
C SER A 23 8.26 19.31 -1.86
N THR A 24 6.93 19.18 -1.82
CA THR A 24 6.16 19.55 -0.65
C THR A 24 6.26 18.37 0.30
N THR A 25 7.44 18.18 0.88
CA THR A 25 7.55 17.42 2.12
C THR A 25 6.64 18.13 3.11
N PRO A 26 5.60 17.49 3.65
CA PRO A 26 4.93 18.06 4.81
C PRO A 26 5.95 18.02 5.94
N ASN A 27 6.57 19.16 6.22
CA ASN A 27 7.28 19.37 7.47
C ASN A 27 6.21 19.44 8.57
N ASN A 28 5.98 18.34 9.27
CA ASN A 28 5.39 18.41 10.60
C ASN A 28 6.14 17.49 11.56
N ASN A 29 7.13 18.12 12.19
CA ASN A 29 8.15 17.55 13.05
C ASN A 29 7.63 17.24 14.46
N ASN A 30 6.47 16.56 14.57
CA ASN A 30 5.89 16.11 15.85
C ASN A 30 5.12 14.79 15.72
N ASN A 31 5.31 14.04 14.63
CA ASN A 31 4.66 12.75 14.49
C ASN A 31 5.46 11.69 15.26
N PRO A 32 4.88 10.93 16.23
CA PRO A 32 5.58 9.83 16.87
C PRO A 32 6.14 8.91 15.79
N THR A 33 7.46 8.70 15.83
CA THR A 33 8.13 7.74 14.97
C THR A 33 7.40 6.41 15.13
N PRO A 34 6.76 5.87 14.07
CA PRO A 34 6.08 4.60 14.17
C PRO A 34 7.10 3.58 14.64
N THR A 35 6.79 2.88 15.73
CA THR A 35 7.68 1.84 16.25
C THR A 35 7.72 0.75 15.17
N PRO A 36 8.91 0.41 14.64
CA PRO A 36 9.04 -0.61 13.61
C PRO A 36 8.38 -1.91 14.07
N THR A 37 7.67 -2.57 13.18
CA THR A 37 7.12 -3.89 13.51
C THR A 37 8.22 -4.94 13.43
N THR A 38 8.25 -5.86 14.38
CA THR A 38 9.16 -7.03 14.34
C THR A 38 8.59 -8.18 13.50
N LEU A 39 7.44 -7.97 12.86
CA LEU A 39 6.81 -8.96 12.00
C LEU A 39 7.60 -9.12 10.71
N LYS A 40 7.58 -10.32 10.14
CA LYS A 40 8.09 -10.57 8.80
C LYS A 40 7.21 -11.56 8.07
N ASN A 41 6.54 -11.12 7.01
CA ASN A 41 5.54 -11.92 6.30
C ASN A 41 4.44 -12.43 7.24
N GLU A 42 3.96 -11.54 8.10
CA GLU A 42 2.99 -11.81 9.16
C GLU A 42 2.11 -10.57 9.39
N TRP A 43 0.91 -10.78 9.92
CA TRP A 43 0.09 -9.71 10.48
C TRP A 43 -0.54 -10.15 11.79
N GLU A 44 -0.89 -9.18 12.61
CA GLU A 44 -1.53 -9.41 13.89
C GLU A 44 -2.77 -8.54 14.01
N ILE A 45 -3.92 -9.13 14.32
CA ILE A 45 -5.18 -8.43 14.59
C ILE A 45 -5.85 -9.03 15.82
N LYS A 46 -6.33 -8.18 16.75
CA LYS A 46 -6.85 -8.63 18.06
C LYS A 46 -5.85 -9.51 18.85
N GLY A 47 -4.54 -9.28 18.67
CA GLY A 47 -3.48 -10.10 19.25
C GLY A 47 -3.29 -11.49 18.61
N ASN A 48 -4.14 -11.88 17.65
CA ASN A 48 -3.97 -13.11 16.89
C ASN A 48 -2.99 -12.88 15.74
N LYS A 49 -1.95 -13.71 15.67
CA LYS A 49 -0.95 -13.66 14.61
C LYS A 49 -1.30 -14.61 13.48
N TYR A 50 -1.14 -14.13 12.26
CA TYR A 50 -1.39 -14.86 11.03
C TYR A 50 -0.13 -14.82 10.17
N LYS A 51 0.27 -15.98 9.66
CA LYS A 51 1.42 -16.11 8.77
C LYS A 51 0.97 -15.94 7.34
N MET A 52 1.73 -15.17 6.57
CA MET A 52 1.49 -14.95 5.15
C MET A 52 1.99 -16.14 4.34
N SER A 53 1.12 -16.73 3.54
CA SER A 53 1.49 -17.73 2.53
C SER A 53 1.71 -17.10 1.16
N LEU A 54 0.94 -16.05 0.83
CA LEU A 54 0.99 -15.37 -0.47
C LEU A 54 0.87 -13.86 -0.27
N CYS A 55 1.68 -13.09 -1.01
CA CYS A 55 1.50 -11.65 -1.16
C CYS A 55 1.82 -11.23 -2.59
N MET A 56 0.85 -10.61 -3.26
CA MET A 56 1.00 -10.17 -4.65
C MET A 56 0.00 -9.08 -4.99
N PHE A 57 0.27 -8.37 -6.08
CA PHE A 57 -0.73 -7.49 -6.67
C PHE A 57 -1.82 -8.34 -7.34
N ILE A 58 -3.04 -8.30 -6.80
CA ILE A 58 -4.21 -8.97 -7.40
C ILE A 58 -4.87 -8.09 -8.47
N GLU A 59 -4.64 -6.78 -8.39
CA GLU A 59 -4.94 -5.76 -9.38
C GLU A 59 -3.75 -4.78 -9.44
N PRO A 60 -3.63 -3.92 -10.46
CA PRO A 60 -2.51 -2.97 -10.55
C PRO A 60 -2.31 -2.05 -9.34
N THR A 61 -3.33 -1.91 -8.49
CA THR A 61 -3.40 -0.97 -7.36
C THR A 61 -3.62 -1.67 -6.02
N ILE A 62 -3.85 -2.99 -6.01
CA ILE A 62 -4.23 -3.73 -4.81
C ILE A 62 -3.19 -4.79 -4.51
N LEU A 63 -2.44 -4.57 -3.42
CA LEU A 63 -1.55 -5.58 -2.84
C LEU A 63 -2.36 -6.44 -1.88
N GLY A 64 -2.56 -7.71 -2.22
CA GLY A 64 -3.25 -8.68 -1.37
C GLY A 64 -2.27 -9.60 -0.66
N ALA A 65 -2.39 -9.72 0.66
CA ALA A 65 -1.68 -10.68 1.50
C ALA A 65 -2.67 -11.70 2.09
N MET A 66 -2.35 -12.99 1.97
CA MET A 66 -3.27 -14.10 2.32
C MET A 66 -2.57 -15.11 3.24
N GLU A 67 -3.33 -15.69 4.16
CA GLU A 67 -2.73 -16.56 5.20
C GLU A 67 -2.40 -17.94 4.66
N THR A 68 -3.16 -18.33 3.63
CA THR A 68 -3.07 -19.59 2.90
C THR A 68 -3.39 -19.31 1.44
N MET A 69 -3.02 -20.24 0.56
CA MET A 69 -3.39 -20.15 -0.85
C MET A 69 -4.91 -20.30 -0.99
N PRO A 70 -5.59 -19.42 -1.75
CA PRO A 70 -7.01 -19.59 -2.04
C PRO A 70 -7.26 -20.95 -2.69
N SER A 71 -8.27 -21.65 -2.21
CA SER A 71 -8.82 -22.84 -2.88
C SER A 71 -10.28 -22.54 -3.21
N GLY A 72 -10.78 -23.08 -4.32
CA GLY A 72 -12.09 -22.70 -4.87
C GLY A 72 -13.29 -22.90 -3.94
N SER A 73 -13.14 -23.63 -2.83
CA SER A 73 -14.19 -23.86 -1.84
C SER A 73 -14.02 -23.09 -0.52
N ASN A 74 -12.84 -22.53 -0.25
CA ASN A 74 -12.54 -21.97 1.07
C ASN A 74 -12.09 -20.50 0.92
N PRO A 75 -12.90 -19.55 1.41
CA PRO A 75 -12.41 -18.19 1.53
C PRO A 75 -11.26 -18.18 2.56
N VAL A 76 -10.28 -17.29 2.39
CA VAL A 76 -9.05 -17.22 3.22
C VAL A 76 -8.95 -15.90 3.97
N ASN A 77 -8.38 -15.89 5.19
CA ASN A 77 -8.12 -14.61 5.87
C ASN A 77 -7.12 -13.81 5.03
N ASN A 78 -7.38 -12.51 4.87
CA ASN A 78 -6.55 -11.66 4.04
C ASN A 78 -6.46 -10.22 4.56
N VAL A 79 -5.42 -9.56 4.08
CA VAL A 79 -5.23 -8.11 4.18
C VAL A 79 -5.10 -7.57 2.76
N ALA A 80 -5.91 -6.60 2.40
CA ALA A 80 -5.81 -5.86 1.16
C ALA A 80 -5.30 -4.44 1.45
N VAL A 81 -4.25 -4.05 0.74
CA VAL A 81 -3.69 -2.70 0.78
C VAL A 81 -3.98 -2.04 -0.58
N TYR A 82 -4.70 -0.92 -0.54
CA TYR A 82 -5.11 -0.16 -1.71
C TYR A 82 -4.17 1.03 -1.89
N PHE A 83 -3.58 1.13 -3.08
CA PHE A 83 -2.81 2.28 -3.51
C PHE A 83 -3.56 3.02 -4.61
N LYS A 84 -3.37 4.34 -4.73
CA LYS A 84 -3.84 5.07 -5.92
C LYS A 84 -3.17 4.58 -7.21
N ASN A 85 -1.87 4.24 -7.12
CA ASN A 85 -1.05 3.65 -8.17
C ASN A 85 -0.05 2.68 -7.56
N LYS A 86 0.38 1.63 -8.29
CA LYS A 86 1.47 0.76 -7.83
C LYS A 86 2.70 1.60 -7.44
N PRO A 87 3.23 1.46 -6.21
CA PRO A 87 4.41 2.22 -5.80
C PRO A 87 5.64 1.75 -6.56
N THR A 88 6.43 2.71 -7.06
CA THR A 88 7.69 2.47 -7.79
C THR A 88 8.91 3.02 -7.08
N ALA A 89 8.73 3.64 -5.91
CA ALA A 89 9.79 4.19 -5.08
C ALA A 89 9.47 4.02 -3.59
N ASN A 90 10.51 4.06 -2.77
CA ASN A 90 10.37 4.04 -1.31
C ASN A 90 9.57 5.26 -0.84
N GLY A 91 8.76 5.07 0.21
CA GLY A 91 7.99 6.16 0.77
C GLY A 91 7.20 5.74 1.99
N ASN A 92 6.71 6.75 2.71
CA ASN A 92 5.72 6.57 3.75
C ASN A 92 4.37 7.02 3.20
N TYR A 93 3.33 6.22 3.42
CA TYR A 93 1.98 6.47 2.96
C TYR A 93 1.06 6.66 4.16
N LYS A 94 0.27 7.72 4.14
CA LYS A 94 -0.73 7.97 5.18
C LYS A 94 -1.85 6.94 5.07
N VAL A 95 -2.17 6.29 6.19
CA VAL A 95 -3.26 5.32 6.26
C VAL A 95 -4.59 6.04 6.42
N VAL A 96 -5.58 5.72 5.58
CA VAL A 96 -6.92 6.36 5.59
C VAL A 96 -8.07 5.35 5.68
N PHE A 97 -9.20 5.83 6.23
CA PHE A 97 -10.42 5.05 6.46
C PHE A 97 -11.34 5.06 5.25
N TYR A 98 -11.86 3.89 4.86
CA TYR A 98 -12.92 3.71 3.85
C TYR A 98 -12.70 4.55 2.58
N ALA A 99 -11.45 4.64 2.11
CA ALA A 99 -11.20 5.28 0.85
C ALA A 99 -11.70 4.36 -0.27
N ASP A 100 -12.64 4.87 -1.07
CA ASP A 100 -12.76 4.40 -2.45
C ASP A 100 -11.37 4.55 -3.08
N MET A 101 -10.92 3.55 -3.84
CA MET A 101 -9.64 3.60 -4.53
C MET A 101 -9.51 4.88 -5.38
N ASP A 102 -10.62 5.35 -5.94
CA ASP A 102 -10.63 6.59 -6.71
C ASP A 102 -10.45 7.85 -5.86
N SER A 103 -10.78 7.79 -4.57
CA SER A 103 -10.64 8.88 -3.62
C SER A 103 -9.27 8.98 -2.94
N LEU A 104 -8.43 7.95 -3.03
CA LEU A 104 -7.08 7.94 -2.45
C LEU A 104 -6.18 9.00 -3.11
N ALA A 105 -5.52 9.82 -2.29
CA ALA A 105 -4.39 10.62 -2.75
C ALA A 105 -3.17 9.74 -3.09
N ALA A 106 -2.21 10.29 -3.84
CA ALA A 106 -1.04 9.54 -4.29
C ALA A 106 -0.09 9.11 -3.15
N ASP A 107 -0.17 9.78 -2.00
CA ASP A 107 0.59 9.52 -0.78
C ASP A 107 -0.26 8.85 0.33
N GLU A 108 -1.43 8.32 -0.03
CA GLU A 108 -2.35 7.63 0.87
C GLU A 108 -2.48 6.14 0.52
N VAL A 109 -2.81 5.34 1.53
CA VAL A 109 -3.19 3.93 1.38
C VAL A 109 -4.46 3.61 2.16
N GLY A 110 -5.33 2.83 1.54
CA GLY A 110 -6.46 2.18 2.21
C GLY A 110 -6.07 0.79 2.69
N ILE A 111 -6.66 0.32 3.79
CA ILE A 111 -6.43 -1.04 4.32
C ILE A 111 -7.76 -1.67 4.69
N ALA A 112 -8.00 -2.87 4.15
CA ALA A 112 -9.12 -3.72 4.53
C ALA A 112 -8.60 -5.10 4.97
N VAL A 113 -9.22 -5.66 6.00
CA VAL A 113 -8.88 -6.99 6.51
C VAL A 113 -10.16 -7.82 6.56
N ASN A 114 -10.09 -9.03 6.01
CA ASN A 114 -11.15 -10.02 6.15
C ASN A 114 -10.63 -11.19 6.99
N VAL A 115 -11.32 -11.46 8.10
CA VAL A 115 -11.06 -12.62 8.96
C VAL A 115 -12.33 -13.48 8.95
N ILE A 116 -12.27 -14.59 8.25
CA ILE A 116 -13.41 -15.48 8.01
C ILE A 116 -13.68 -16.36 9.23
N SER A 117 -12.62 -16.78 9.93
CA SER A 117 -12.75 -17.63 11.11
C SER A 117 -13.63 -17.03 12.19
N ASN A 118 -13.82 -15.70 12.19
CA ASN A 118 -14.75 -14.98 13.05
C ASN A 118 -15.75 -14.12 12.27
N ASN A 119 -15.94 -14.38 10.97
CA ASN A 119 -16.86 -13.67 10.07
C ASN A 119 -16.80 -12.14 10.21
N SER A 120 -15.60 -11.58 10.30
CA SER A 120 -15.37 -10.16 10.56
C SER A 120 -14.65 -9.47 9.42
N GLN A 121 -15.06 -8.24 9.13
CA GLN A 121 -14.38 -7.33 8.21
C GLN A 121 -13.95 -6.08 8.98
N TYR A 122 -12.71 -5.67 8.76
CA TYR A 122 -12.09 -4.54 9.42
C TYR A 122 -11.54 -3.55 8.41
N TYR A 123 -11.58 -2.27 8.78
CA TYR A 123 -11.03 -1.19 7.97
C TYR A 123 -10.21 -0.24 8.85
N ALA A 124 -9.14 0.31 8.30
CA ALA A 124 -8.27 1.23 9.05
C ALA A 124 -9.05 2.45 9.51
N ALA A 125 -8.95 2.79 10.81
CA ALA A 125 -9.68 3.88 11.45
C ALA A 125 -9.34 5.28 10.93
N GLY A 126 -8.17 5.45 10.28
CA GLY A 126 -7.74 6.72 9.69
C GLY A 126 -7.55 7.87 10.69
N THR A 127 -7.60 7.62 11.99
CA THR A 127 -7.80 8.72 12.95
C THR A 127 -6.54 9.41 13.45
N ASP A 128 -5.30 8.93 13.26
CA ASP A 128 -4.13 9.69 13.73
C ASP A 128 -2.83 9.31 13.01
N ASN A 129 -2.36 10.15 12.09
CA ASN A 129 -0.98 10.25 11.56
C ASN A 129 -0.19 8.94 11.28
N VAL A 130 -0.86 7.79 11.16
CA VAL A 130 -0.22 6.51 10.94
C VAL A 130 0.32 6.51 9.52
N GLN A 131 1.59 6.18 9.42
CA GLN A 131 2.27 6.02 8.15
C GLN A 131 2.67 4.56 7.99
N ALA A 132 2.17 3.95 6.91
CA ALA A 132 2.70 2.69 6.43
C ALA A 132 3.96 2.96 5.62
N LYS A 133 5.00 2.18 5.85
CA LYS A 133 6.26 2.29 5.12
C LYS A 133 6.24 1.32 3.95
N VAL A 134 6.62 1.82 2.78
CA VAL A 134 6.81 1.04 1.56
C VAL A 134 8.27 1.12 1.15
N THR A 135 8.88 -0.03 0.97
CA THR A 135 10.23 -0.18 0.41
C THR A 135 10.15 -0.97 -0.87
N ILE A 136 10.78 -0.50 -1.94
CA ILE A 136 10.90 -1.22 -3.21
C ILE A 136 12.22 -1.96 -3.22
N VAL A 137 12.15 -3.29 -3.21
CA VAL A 137 13.31 -4.18 -3.22
C VAL A 137 13.24 -4.99 -4.51
N ASN A 138 14.19 -4.77 -5.42
CA ASN A 138 14.24 -5.46 -6.73
C ASN A 138 12.93 -5.33 -7.53
N GLY A 139 12.28 -4.17 -7.47
CA GLY A 139 11.01 -3.90 -8.17
C GLY A 139 9.77 -4.49 -7.50
N LYS A 140 9.92 -5.11 -6.33
CA LYS A 140 8.83 -5.67 -5.52
C LYS A 140 8.56 -4.81 -4.29
N VAL A 141 7.30 -4.79 -3.86
CA VAL A 141 6.83 -4.01 -2.71
C VAL A 141 7.07 -4.77 -1.41
N ASP A 142 7.78 -4.14 -0.50
CA ASP A 142 7.87 -4.52 0.92
C ASP A 142 7.09 -3.49 1.74
N PHE A 143 5.96 -3.92 2.31
CA PHE A 143 4.98 -3.09 2.99
C PHE A 143 5.01 -3.36 4.50
N GLU A 144 5.19 -2.31 5.29
CA GLU A 144 5.21 -2.35 6.75
C GLU A 144 4.15 -1.40 7.30
N LEU A 145 3.20 -1.95 8.06
CA LEU A 145 2.17 -1.22 8.76
C LEU A 145 2.44 -1.29 10.27
N PRO A 146 2.78 -0.18 10.93
CA PRO A 146 2.85 -0.13 12.39
C PRO A 146 1.48 -0.38 13.01
N GLU A 147 1.43 -0.54 14.33
CA GLU A 147 0.16 -0.74 15.03
C GLU A 147 -0.83 0.39 14.71
N THR A 148 -1.98 0.01 14.16
CA THR A 148 -3.00 0.89 13.61
C THR A 148 -4.35 0.48 14.16
N VAL A 149 -5.15 1.45 14.61
CA VAL A 149 -6.52 1.17 15.02
C VAL A 149 -7.38 0.84 13.80
N MET A 150 -8.22 -0.19 13.92
CA MET A 150 -9.17 -0.66 12.92
C MET A 150 -10.58 -0.65 13.51
N PHE A 151 -11.61 -0.46 12.68
CA PHE A 151 -13.01 -0.65 13.06
C PHE A 151 -13.59 -1.90 12.41
N THR A 152 -14.42 -2.64 13.15
CA THR A 152 -15.29 -3.68 12.60
C THR A 152 -16.51 -3.06 11.91
N ALA A 153 -16.86 -3.57 10.73
CA ALA A 153 -18.06 -3.09 10.03
C ALA A 153 -19.37 -3.57 10.67
N GLN A 154 -19.44 -4.75 11.29
CA GLN A 154 -20.67 -5.37 11.84
C GLN A 154 -20.35 -6.50 12.86
N PRO A 155 -21.30 -6.91 13.72
CA PRO A 155 -22.62 -6.31 14.00
C PRO A 155 -22.60 -5.20 15.08
N ALA A 156 -21.47 -5.02 15.77
CA ALA A 156 -21.23 -3.87 16.64
C ALA A 156 -19.88 -3.25 16.23
N PRO A 157 -19.81 -1.93 16.00
CA PRO A 157 -18.53 -1.24 15.83
C PRO A 157 -17.68 -1.45 17.07
N ASP A 158 -16.54 -2.08 16.89
CA ASP A 158 -15.52 -2.31 17.90
C ASP A 158 -14.18 -1.85 17.32
N THR A 159 -13.32 -1.32 18.18
CA THR A 159 -11.97 -0.95 17.79
C THR A 159 -11.02 -2.10 18.09
N THR A 160 -10.10 -2.34 17.17
CA THR A 160 -8.99 -3.25 17.42
C THR A 160 -7.72 -2.67 16.84
N THR A 161 -6.59 -3.33 17.03
CA THR A 161 -5.32 -2.95 16.42
C THR A 161 -4.93 -3.96 15.35
N LEU A 162 -4.29 -3.46 14.30
CA LEU A 162 -3.63 -4.19 13.23
C LEU A 162 -2.19 -3.72 13.13
N LYS A 163 -1.25 -4.66 13.02
CA LYS A 163 0.12 -4.41 12.54
C LYS A 163 0.48 -5.48 11.52
N ALA A 164 1.29 -5.14 10.54
CA ALA A 164 1.60 -6.06 9.45
C ALA A 164 2.95 -5.80 8.80
N HIS A 165 3.57 -6.84 8.27
CA HIS A 165 4.71 -6.74 7.36
C HIS A 165 4.58 -7.79 6.24
N PHE A 166 4.57 -7.34 5.00
CA PHE A 166 4.40 -8.18 3.81
C PHE A 166 5.44 -7.85 2.75
N THR A 167 6.06 -8.87 2.17
CA THR A 167 6.88 -8.72 0.96
C THR A 167 6.16 -9.36 -0.23
N GLU A 168 5.94 -8.60 -1.30
CA GLU A 168 5.46 -9.08 -2.60
C GLU A 168 6.35 -10.22 -3.09
N GLN A 169 5.74 -11.37 -3.42
CA GLN A 169 6.44 -12.59 -3.80
C GLN A 169 6.79 -12.67 -5.28
#